data_AF-A0A5D2IW00-F1
#
_entry.id   AF-A0A5D2IW00-F1
#
_cell.length_a   1.000
_cell.length_b   1.000
_cell.length_c   1.000
_cell.angle_alpha   90.00
_cell.angle_beta   90.00
_cell.angle_gamma   90.00
#
_symmetry.space_group_name_H-M   'P 1'
#
loop_
_entity.id
_entity.type
_entity.pdbx_description
1 polymer ?
#
loop_
_entity_poly.entity_id
_entity_poly.type
_entity_poly.pdbx_seq_one_letter_code
_entity_poly.pdbx_strand_id
1 'polypeptide(L)'
;MPNQISNISPKILIITLISIGFNNYFLPTDAEETGKALIESTCKKTQYPEECISALESDPGSFTANLTGLTRIAVEKSATKLVETLHIVETLVLNATDYLTWGFLVNCRDTYNISVPQIQRGLQAFDRLKFDKSYESVEAVNNAVIGCDRQGWTLPILTQVNRALFRLTKDTMMILHLLF
;
A
#
# COMPACT_ATOMS: atom_id res chain seq x y z
N MET A 1 -40.28 -66.90 33.85
CA MET A 1 -39.27 -67.17 34.92
C MET A 1 -37.93 -67.46 34.24
N PRO A 2 -36.80 -67.08 34.86
CA PRO A 2 -35.78 -66.18 34.28
C PRO A 2 -34.64 -66.88 33.52
N ASN A 3 -33.97 -66.12 32.65
CA ASN A 3 -32.59 -66.30 32.16
C ASN A 3 -32.13 -64.91 31.68
N GLN A 4 -31.13 -64.25 32.27
CA GLN A 4 -29.67 -64.46 32.24
C GLN A 4 -29.03 -63.24 31.54
N ILE A 5 -27.75 -62.98 31.83
CA ILE A 5 -26.82 -62.02 31.17
C ILE A 5 -26.97 -60.57 31.69
N SER A 6 -25.94 -59.83 32.13
CA SER A 6 -24.48 -59.96 32.00
C SER A 6 -23.74 -59.26 33.15
N ASN A 7 -22.64 -59.90 33.51
CA ASN A 7 -21.52 -59.41 34.32
C ASN A 7 -20.64 -58.41 33.50
N ILE A 8 -19.77 -57.60 34.13
CA ILE A 8 -18.37 -57.31 33.74
C ILE A 8 -17.76 -56.16 34.61
N SER A 9 -16.77 -56.57 35.43
CA SER A 9 -15.61 -55.95 36.11
C SER A 9 -15.38 -54.42 36.19
N PRO A 10 -14.89 -53.89 37.34
CA PRO A 10 -14.42 -52.51 37.47
C PRO A 10 -13.03 -52.36 36.84
N LYS A 11 -12.81 -51.33 36.02
CA LYS A 11 -11.48 -50.93 35.57
C LYS A 11 -11.06 -49.65 36.29
N ILE A 12 -9.86 -49.75 36.86
CA ILE A 12 -9.10 -48.77 37.62
C ILE A 12 -9.02 -47.43 36.89
N LEU A 13 -9.41 -46.35 37.57
CA LEU A 13 -9.28 -44.97 37.12
C LEU A 13 -7.84 -44.51 37.33
N ILE A 14 -7.08 -44.33 36.24
CA ILE A 14 -5.71 -43.80 36.28
C ILE A 14 -5.77 -42.27 36.11
N ILE A 15 -5.22 -41.56 37.09
CA ILE A 15 -4.98 -40.11 37.10
C ILE A 15 -3.66 -39.84 36.35
N THR A 16 -3.65 -38.95 35.36
CA THR A 16 -2.42 -38.35 34.80
C THR A 16 -2.51 -36.83 34.75
N LEU A 17 -1.40 -36.19 35.12
CA LEU A 17 -1.16 -34.78 35.43
C LEU A 17 -0.97 -33.87 34.18
N ILE A 18 -1.40 -32.62 34.33
CA ILE A 18 -0.90 -31.33 33.79
C ILE A 18 -0.08 -31.32 32.48
N SER A 19 -0.56 -30.58 31.48
CA SER A 19 0.24 -29.80 30.52
C SER A 19 -0.56 -28.55 30.16
N ILE A 20 -0.35 -27.44 30.89
CA ILE A 20 0.34 -26.22 30.44
C ILE A 20 -0.20 -25.72 29.09
N GLY A 21 -0.78 -24.52 29.11
CA GLY A 21 -1.49 -23.91 27.99
C GLY A 21 -0.63 -23.78 26.73
N PHE A 22 -1.28 -24.00 25.59
CA PHE A 22 -0.88 -23.32 24.37
C PHE A 22 -1.37 -21.88 24.45
N ASN A 23 -0.61 -21.07 25.18
CA ASN A 23 -0.45 -19.67 24.81
C ASN A 23 0.08 -19.66 23.36
N ASN A 24 -0.83 -19.59 22.40
CA ASN A 24 -0.54 -18.93 21.14
C ASN A 24 -1.04 -17.48 21.25
N TYR A 25 -0.68 -16.80 22.35
CA TYR A 25 -0.30 -15.40 22.23
C TYR A 25 1.07 -15.43 21.55
N PHE A 26 1.08 -15.69 20.24
CA PHE A 26 2.24 -15.38 19.42
C PHE A 26 2.38 -13.87 19.56
N LEU A 27 3.30 -13.40 20.41
CA LEU A 27 3.60 -11.97 20.50
C LEU A 27 4.19 -11.61 19.13
N PRO A 28 3.50 -10.84 18.28
CA PRO A 28 4.11 -10.30 17.07
C PRO A 28 4.99 -9.09 17.41
N THR A 29 5.26 -8.83 18.69
CA THR A 29 5.79 -7.55 19.18
C THR A 29 7.14 -7.24 18.57
N ASP A 30 8.06 -8.21 18.52
CA ASP A 30 9.45 -7.89 18.16
C ASP A 30 9.62 -7.64 16.66
N ALA A 31 8.95 -8.43 15.82
CA ALA A 31 9.00 -8.27 14.37
C ALA A 31 8.20 -7.04 13.92
N GLU A 32 7.02 -6.82 14.51
CA GLU A 32 6.19 -5.65 14.22
C GLU A 32 6.85 -4.35 14.70
N GLU A 33 7.45 -4.33 15.89
CA GLU A 33 8.21 -3.19 16.42
C GLU A 33 9.44 -2.90 15.57
N THR A 34 10.18 -3.94 15.16
CA THR A 34 11.31 -3.80 14.23
C THR A 34 10.86 -3.26 12.87
N GLY A 35 9.76 -3.77 12.32
CA GLY A 35 9.17 -3.31 11.07
C GLY A 35 8.74 -1.85 11.15
N LYS A 36 8.06 -1.47 12.23
CA LYS A 36 7.64 -0.08 12.49
C LYS A 36 8.85 0.85 12.59
N ALA A 37 9.91 0.46 13.30
CA ALA A 37 11.15 1.23 13.37
C ALA A 37 11.81 1.39 12.00
N LEU A 38 11.76 0.36 11.14
CA LEU A 38 12.27 0.45 9.77
C LEU A 38 11.43 1.39 8.91
N ILE A 39 10.10 1.31 8.99
CA ILE A 39 9.18 2.23 8.30
C ILE A 39 9.49 3.67 8.72
N GLU A 40 9.55 3.95 10.03
CA GLU A 40 9.85 5.29 10.54
C GLU A 40 11.21 5.80 10.07
N SER A 41 12.26 4.99 10.19
CA SER A 41 13.62 5.40 9.78
C SER A 41 13.75 5.61 8.27
N THR A 42 12.97 4.88 7.46
CA THR A 42 12.87 5.08 6.01
C THR A 42 12.13 6.36 5.69
N CYS A 43 10.92 6.55 6.25
CA CYS A 43 10.08 7.72 5.99
C CYS A 43 10.64 9.04 6.53
N LYS A 44 11.44 9.01 7.61
CA LYS A 44 12.17 10.20 8.10
C LYS A 44 13.12 10.81 7.07
N LYS A 45 13.50 10.07 6.03
CA LYS A 45 14.35 10.56 4.92
C LYS A 45 13.55 11.17 3.77
N THR A 46 12.22 11.22 3.87
CA THR A 46 11.32 11.67 2.81
C THR A 46 10.82 13.10 3.07
N GLN A 47 10.08 13.69 2.13
CA GLN A 47 9.59 15.06 2.22
C GLN A 47 8.28 15.15 3.01
N TYR A 48 7.45 14.11 2.99
CA TYR A 48 6.18 14.03 3.72
C TYR A 48 6.13 12.79 4.65
N PRO A 49 6.92 12.77 5.75
CA PRO A 49 7.14 11.57 6.54
C PRO A 49 5.86 10.93 7.10
N GLU A 50 4.88 11.73 7.52
CA GLU A 50 3.63 11.23 8.10
C GLU A 50 2.79 10.50 7.03
N GLU A 51 2.69 11.06 5.83
CA GLU A 51 2.03 10.44 4.69
C GLU A 51 2.75 9.16 4.24
N CYS A 52 4.09 9.17 4.22
CA CYS A 52 4.89 7.98 3.95
C CYS A 52 4.61 6.86 4.96
N ILE A 53 4.62 7.16 6.27
CA ILE A 53 4.34 6.19 7.34
C ILE A 53 2.94 5.64 7.17
N SER A 54 1.94 6.51 7.02
CA SER A 54 0.55 6.13 6.84
C SER A 54 0.36 5.20 5.62
N ALA A 55 1.02 5.51 4.50
CA ALA A 55 0.96 4.69 3.30
C ALA A 55 1.58 3.29 3.49
N LEU A 56 2.74 3.20 4.14
CA LEU A 56 3.42 1.92 4.37
C LEU A 56 2.71 1.07 5.45
N GLU A 57 2.30 1.66 6.57
CA GLU A 57 1.58 0.95 7.65
C GLU A 57 0.20 0.44 7.21
N SER A 58 -0.40 1.03 6.17
CA SER A 58 -1.63 0.51 5.55
C SER A 58 -1.44 -0.85 4.86
N ASP A 59 -0.19 -1.30 4.67
CA ASP A 59 0.14 -2.62 4.15
C ASP A 59 0.72 -3.51 5.26
N PRO A 60 0.03 -4.60 5.64
CA PRO A 60 0.57 -5.55 6.62
C PRO A 60 1.92 -6.15 6.21
N GLY A 61 2.21 -6.23 4.90
CA GLY A 61 3.50 -6.70 4.39
C GLY A 61 4.68 -5.80 4.79
N SER A 62 4.44 -4.51 5.05
CA SER A 62 5.50 -3.56 5.40
C SER A 62 6.19 -3.90 6.73
N PHE A 63 5.48 -4.46 7.71
CA PHE A 63 6.05 -4.77 9.02
C PHE A 63 7.08 -5.90 9.01
N THR A 64 7.16 -6.66 7.92
CA THR A 64 8.13 -7.76 7.76
C THR A 64 9.10 -7.52 6.60
N ALA A 65 8.93 -6.42 5.87
CA ALA A 65 9.75 -6.09 4.71
C ALA A 65 11.11 -5.52 5.12
N ASN A 66 12.14 -5.78 4.32
CA ASN A 66 13.39 -5.02 4.37
C ASN A 66 13.25 -3.71 3.56
N LEU A 67 14.30 -2.89 3.48
CA LEU A 67 14.27 -1.62 2.73
C LEU A 67 13.83 -1.81 1.26
N THR A 68 14.32 -2.84 0.58
CA THR A 68 13.92 -3.14 -0.80
C THR A 68 12.43 -3.50 -0.88
N GLY A 69 11.93 -4.31 0.06
CA GLY A 69 10.51 -4.63 0.16
C GLY A 69 9.63 -3.42 0.45
N LEU A 70 10.02 -2.56 1.39
CA LEU A 70 9.32 -1.29 1.67
C LEU A 70 9.30 -0.37 0.45
N THR A 71 10.42 -0.30 -0.27
CA THR A 71 10.50 0.49 -1.50
C THR A 71 9.55 -0.05 -2.55
N ARG A 72 9.47 -1.37 -2.73
CA ARG A 72 8.50 -1.99 -3.63
C ARG A 72 7.06 -1.63 -3.24
N ILE A 73 6.71 -1.79 -1.97
CA ILE A 73 5.38 -1.46 -1.45
C ILE A 73 5.06 0.02 -1.70
N ALA A 74 6.00 0.95 -1.50
CA ALA A 74 5.80 2.36 -1.80
C ALA A 74 5.45 2.61 -3.28
N VAL A 75 6.09 1.90 -4.21
CA VAL A 75 5.77 1.97 -5.66
C VAL A 75 4.38 1.38 -5.92
N GLU A 76 4.02 0.26 -5.29
CA GLU A 76 2.68 -0.37 -5.40
C GLU A 76 1.57 0.55 -4.86
N LYS A 77 1.82 1.22 -3.73
CA LYS A 77 0.90 2.24 -3.16
C LYS A 77 0.76 3.44 -4.09
N SER A 78 1.86 3.91 -4.69
CA SER A 78 1.81 4.97 -5.71
C SER A 78 0.97 4.57 -6.93
N ALA A 79 1.13 3.33 -7.42
CA ALA A 79 0.35 2.81 -8.54
C ALA A 79 -1.15 2.68 -8.20
N THR A 80 -1.46 2.18 -7.01
CA THR A 80 -2.83 2.07 -6.50
C THR A 80 -3.48 3.44 -6.38
N LYS A 81 -2.76 4.41 -5.79
CA LYS A 81 -3.25 5.77 -5.62
C LYS A 81 -3.48 6.49 -6.95
N LEU A 82 -2.65 6.23 -7.96
CA LEU A 82 -2.88 6.72 -9.32
C LEU A 82 -4.19 6.18 -9.90
N VAL A 83 -4.47 4.88 -9.77
CA VAL A 83 -5.71 4.27 -10.27
C VAL A 83 -6.94 4.84 -9.55
N GLU A 84 -6.88 5.00 -8.22
CA GLU A 84 -7.95 5.66 -7.46
C GLU A 84 -8.20 7.09 -7.94
N THR A 85 -7.12 7.85 -8.14
CA THR A 85 -7.18 9.25 -8.59
C THR A 85 -7.77 9.34 -9.99
N LEU A 86 -7.35 8.45 -10.90
CA LEU A 86 -7.91 8.34 -12.25
C LEU A 86 -9.41 8.10 -12.21
N HIS A 87 -9.90 7.16 -11.39
CA HIS A 87 -11.33 6.87 -11.30
C HIS A 87 -12.15 8.07 -10.80
N ILE A 88 -11.61 8.84 -9.85
CA ILE A 88 -12.21 10.09 -9.39
C ILE A 88 -12.26 11.10 -10.54
N VAL A 89 -11.17 11.27 -11.29
CA VAL A 89 -11.15 12.17 -12.45
C VAL A 89 -12.15 11.73 -13.53
N GLU A 90 -12.27 10.45 -13.82
CA GLU A 90 -13.27 9.93 -14.76
C GLU A 90 -14.69 10.30 -14.33
N THR A 91 -15.00 10.18 -13.04
CA THR A 91 -16.28 10.60 -12.48
C THR A 91 -16.49 12.11 -12.62
N LEU A 92 -15.46 12.91 -12.40
CA LEU A 92 -15.52 14.37 -12.58
C LEU A 92 -15.75 14.74 -14.05
N VAL A 93 -15.11 14.04 -15.00
CA VAL A 93 -15.33 14.25 -16.44
C VAL A 93 -16.79 14.02 -16.81
N LEU A 94 -17.41 12.94 -16.32
CA LEU A 94 -18.80 12.61 -16.60
C LEU A 94 -19.79 13.65 -16.06
N ASN A 95 -19.45 14.30 -14.96
CA ASN A 95 -20.31 15.27 -14.27
C ASN A 95 -20.03 16.72 -14.69
N ALA A 96 -18.98 16.98 -15.47
CA ALA A 96 -18.60 18.33 -15.87
C ALA A 96 -19.63 18.90 -16.86
N THR A 97 -20.23 20.03 -16.50
CA THR A 97 -21.25 20.70 -17.33
C THR A 97 -20.67 21.82 -18.19
N ASP A 98 -19.55 22.42 -17.77
CA ASP A 98 -18.89 23.47 -18.55
C ASP A 98 -17.74 22.90 -19.39
N TYR A 99 -17.63 23.39 -20.62
CA TYR A 99 -16.69 22.87 -21.61
C TYR A 99 -15.22 23.01 -21.20
N LEU A 100 -14.87 24.09 -20.48
CA LEU A 100 -13.49 24.35 -20.06
C LEU A 100 -13.05 23.38 -18.98
N THR A 101 -13.87 23.19 -17.94
CA THR A 101 -13.62 22.18 -16.89
C THR A 101 -13.63 20.78 -17.47
N TRP A 102 -14.57 20.46 -18.36
CA TRP A 102 -14.60 19.17 -19.04
C TRP A 102 -13.29 18.90 -19.81
N GLY A 103 -12.86 19.84 -20.64
CA GLY A 103 -11.63 19.70 -21.43
C GLY A 103 -10.39 19.56 -20.57
N PHE A 104 -10.31 20.31 -19.47
CA PHE A 104 -9.25 20.19 -18.49
C PHE A 104 -9.23 18.81 -17.80
N LEU A 105 -10.39 18.33 -17.32
CA LEU A 105 -10.50 17.03 -16.67
C LEU A 105 -10.20 15.88 -17.63
N VAL A 106 -10.60 15.99 -18.90
CA VAL A 106 -10.23 15.05 -19.96
C VAL A 106 -8.72 14.97 -20.11
N ASN A 107 -8.02 16.12 -20.14
CA ASN A 107 -6.56 16.13 -20.21
C ASN A 107 -5.91 15.46 -18.98
N CYS A 108 -6.43 15.71 -17.77
CA CYS A 108 -5.97 15.02 -16.56
C CYS A 108 -6.18 13.49 -16.65
N ARG A 109 -7.38 13.06 -17.03
CA ARG A 109 -7.73 11.64 -17.21
C ARG A 109 -6.78 10.97 -18.18
N ASP A 110 -6.57 11.56 -19.35
CA ASP A 110 -5.75 10.98 -20.41
C ASP A 110 -4.29 10.88 -19.98
N THR A 111 -3.78 11.89 -19.26
CA THR A 111 -2.43 11.86 -18.68
C THR A 111 -2.30 10.73 -17.64
N TYR A 112 -3.25 10.59 -16.72
CA TYR A 112 -3.24 9.49 -15.74
C TYR A 112 -3.37 8.11 -16.40
N ASN A 113 -4.23 7.98 -17.41
CA ASN A 113 -4.36 6.75 -18.20
C ASN A 113 -3.05 6.33 -18.88
N ILE A 114 -2.24 7.28 -19.35
CA ILE A 114 -0.90 7.02 -19.89
C ILE A 114 0.07 6.59 -18.79
N SER A 115 -0.03 7.20 -17.60
CA SER A 115 0.85 6.91 -16.47
C SER A 115 0.60 5.55 -15.81
N VAL A 116 -0.63 5.02 -15.84
CA VAL A 116 -0.96 3.70 -15.26
C VAL A 116 -0.07 2.58 -15.83
N PRO A 117 0.00 2.33 -17.15
CA PRO A 117 0.90 1.31 -17.69
C PRO A 117 2.39 1.67 -17.56
N GLN A 118 2.74 2.94 -17.32
CA GLN A 118 4.13 3.33 -17.05
C GLN A 118 4.60 2.86 -15.68
N ILE A 119 3.83 3.15 -14.62
CA ILE A 119 4.19 2.72 -13.26
C ILE A 119 4.12 1.20 -13.10
N GLN A 120 3.22 0.52 -13.83
CA GLN A 120 3.20 -0.95 -13.88
C GLN A 120 4.48 -1.54 -14.53
N ARG A 121 5.00 -0.90 -15.59
CA ARG A 121 6.32 -1.25 -16.14
C ARG A 121 7.46 -0.92 -15.16
N GLY A 122 7.30 0.14 -14.37
CA GLY A 122 8.18 0.48 -13.26
C GLY A 122 8.29 -0.64 -12.23
N LEU A 123 7.17 -1.20 -11.80
CA LEU A 123 7.13 -2.35 -10.89
C LEU A 123 7.85 -3.59 -11.48
N GLN A 124 7.65 -3.87 -12.76
CA GLN A 124 8.37 -4.95 -13.45
C GLN A 124 9.88 -4.68 -13.56
N ALA A 125 10.27 -3.41 -13.71
CA ALA A 125 11.66 -3.00 -13.72
C ALA A 125 12.29 -3.13 -12.33
N PHE A 126 11.55 -2.77 -11.28
CA PHE A 126 11.92 -2.96 -9.89
C PHE A 126 12.20 -4.44 -9.59
N ASP A 127 11.33 -5.35 -10.04
CA ASP A 127 11.51 -6.80 -9.87
C ASP A 127 12.76 -7.34 -10.57
N ARG A 128 13.30 -6.59 -11.53
CA ARG A 128 14.56 -6.87 -12.25
C ARG A 128 15.74 -6.06 -11.71
N LEU A 129 15.59 -5.45 -10.53
CA LEU A 129 16.59 -4.61 -9.86
C LEU A 129 16.99 -3.36 -10.67
N LYS A 130 16.15 -2.91 -11.59
CA LYS A 130 16.32 -1.66 -12.36
C LYS A 130 15.63 -0.50 -11.64
N PHE A 131 16.20 -0.11 -10.50
CA PHE A 131 15.60 0.89 -9.61
C PHE A 131 15.51 2.28 -10.24
N ASP A 132 16.46 2.64 -11.10
CA ASP A 132 16.44 3.84 -11.95
C ASP A 132 15.19 3.89 -12.84
N LYS A 133 14.83 2.77 -13.47
CA LYS A 133 13.63 2.68 -14.32
C LYS A 133 12.34 2.67 -13.53
N SER A 134 12.36 2.11 -12.32
CA SER A 134 11.24 2.26 -11.39
C SER A 134 11.08 3.72 -10.97
N TYR A 135 12.17 4.42 -10.67
CA TYR A 135 12.17 5.84 -10.34
C TYR A 135 11.59 6.69 -11.46
N GLU A 136 12.07 6.53 -12.70
CA GLU A 136 11.55 7.24 -13.89
C GLU A 136 10.03 7.06 -14.04
N SER A 137 9.52 5.87 -13.72
CA SER A 137 8.07 5.60 -13.79
C SER A 137 7.26 6.34 -12.73
N VAL A 138 7.77 6.44 -11.49
CA VAL A 138 7.11 7.18 -10.40
C VAL A 138 7.20 8.68 -10.64
N GLU A 139 8.33 9.15 -11.17
CA GLU A 139 8.52 10.54 -11.60
C GLU A 139 7.53 10.93 -12.70
N ALA A 140 7.27 10.04 -13.66
CA ALA A 140 6.25 10.28 -14.68
C ALA A 140 4.85 10.47 -14.09
N VAL A 141 4.49 9.70 -13.05
CA VAL A 141 3.23 9.91 -12.30
C VAL A 141 3.25 11.26 -11.58
N ASN A 142 4.34 11.60 -10.90
CA ASN A 142 4.45 12.88 -10.18
C ASN A 142 4.31 14.07 -11.14
N ASN A 143 4.93 14.00 -12.32
CA ASN A 143 4.83 15.01 -13.37
C ASN A 143 3.42 15.10 -13.96
N ALA A 144 2.73 13.97 -14.14
CA ALA A 144 1.33 13.95 -14.55
C ALA A 144 0.44 14.72 -13.57
N VAL A 145 0.69 14.55 -12.26
CA VAL A 145 -0.02 15.31 -11.21
C VAL A 145 0.29 16.79 -11.29
N ILE A 146 1.55 17.20 -11.45
CA ILE A 146 1.92 18.61 -11.60
C ILE A 146 1.20 19.23 -12.81
N GLY A 147 1.13 18.51 -13.93
CA GLY A 147 0.43 18.96 -15.13
C GLY A 147 -1.07 19.18 -14.89
N CYS A 148 -1.70 18.26 -14.16
CA CYS A 148 -3.11 18.36 -13.81
C CYS A 148 -3.39 19.44 -12.75
N ASP A 149 -2.56 19.56 -11.71
CA ASP A 149 -2.84 20.44 -10.56
C ASP A 149 -2.76 21.94 -10.91
N ARG A 150 -1.96 22.30 -11.93
CA ARG A 150 -1.82 23.69 -12.42
C ARG A 150 -3.12 24.34 -12.88
N GLN A 151 -4.19 23.59 -13.09
CA GLN A 151 -5.50 24.12 -13.52
C GLN A 151 -6.66 23.64 -12.63
N GLY A 152 -6.37 22.92 -11.54
CA GLY A 152 -7.36 22.31 -10.65
C GLY A 152 -7.87 23.17 -9.49
N TRP A 153 -7.44 24.43 -9.38
CA TRP A 153 -7.77 25.32 -8.25
C TRP A 153 -9.27 25.56 -8.05
N THR A 154 -10.10 25.30 -9.06
CA THR A 154 -11.56 25.45 -8.99
C THR A 154 -12.28 24.19 -8.51
N LEU A 155 -11.60 23.04 -8.40
CA LEU A 155 -12.20 21.75 -7.99
C LEU A 155 -11.51 21.20 -6.73
N PRO A 156 -12.08 21.40 -5.54
CA PRO A 156 -11.47 21.00 -4.27
C PRO A 156 -11.12 19.50 -4.19
N ILE A 157 -12.02 18.65 -4.68
CA ILE A 157 -11.80 17.20 -4.69
C ILE A 157 -10.60 16.80 -5.54
N LEU A 158 -10.43 17.42 -6.73
CA LEU A 158 -9.29 17.17 -7.60
C LEU A 158 -7.99 17.63 -6.94
N THR A 159 -7.99 18.83 -6.36
CA THR A 159 -6.83 19.38 -5.63
C THR A 159 -6.41 18.45 -4.48
N GLN A 160 -7.37 17.88 -3.76
CA GLN A 160 -7.11 16.97 -2.64
C GLN A 160 -6.44 15.68 -3.11
N VAL A 161 -7.00 15.01 -4.11
CA VAL A 161 -6.47 13.71 -4.57
C VAL A 161 -5.13 13.87 -5.28
N ASN A 162 -4.95 14.96 -6.04
CA ASN A 162 -3.68 15.32 -6.67
C ASN A 162 -2.61 15.57 -5.63
N ARG A 163 -2.91 16.34 -4.58
CA ARG A 163 -1.96 16.58 -3.48
C ARG A 163 -1.53 15.27 -2.83
N ALA A 164 -2.47 14.37 -2.53
CA ALA A 164 -2.14 13.09 -1.92
C ALA A 164 -1.23 12.24 -2.83
N LEU A 165 -1.57 12.13 -4.12
CA LEU A 165 -0.76 11.37 -5.08
C LEU A 165 0.62 12.02 -5.31
N PHE A 166 0.69 13.34 -5.38
CA PHE A 166 1.95 14.08 -5.50
C PHE A 166 2.88 13.79 -4.32
N ARG A 167 2.37 13.92 -3.08
CA ARG A 167 3.17 13.69 -1.87
C ARG A 167 3.68 12.25 -1.80
N LEU A 168 2.79 11.29 -2.01
CA LEU A 168 3.14 9.86 -1.99
C LEU A 168 4.20 9.50 -3.03
N THR A 169 4.04 9.97 -4.28
CA THR A 169 5.02 9.70 -5.35
C THR A 169 6.34 10.43 -5.10
N LYS A 170 6.30 11.63 -4.50
CA LYS A 170 7.51 12.36 -4.11
C LYS A 170 8.33 11.60 -3.07
N ASP A 171 7.69 11.08 -2.04
CA ASP A 171 8.37 10.29 -1.02
C ASP A 171 8.83 8.94 -1.57
N THR A 172 8.00 8.28 -2.40
CA THR A 172 8.37 7.03 -3.07
C THR A 172 9.65 7.18 -3.90
N MET A 173 9.80 8.29 -4.62
CA MET A 173 11.04 8.63 -5.34
C MET A 173 12.25 8.79 -4.40
N MET A 174 12.05 9.40 -3.23
CA MET A 174 13.12 9.54 -2.22
C MET A 174 13.50 8.21 -1.59
N ILE A 175 12.55 7.31 -1.36
CA ILE A 175 12.81 5.94 -0.88
C ILE A 175 13.54 5.14 -1.94
N LEU A 176 13.14 5.24 -3.22
CA LEU A 176 13.82 4.58 -4.35
C LEU A 176 15.29 4.99 -4.45
N HIS A 177 15.61 6.27 -4.28
CA HIS A 177 17.00 6.77 -4.24
C HIS A 177 17.84 6.20 -3.09
N LEU A 178 17.26 5.52 -2.10
CA LEU A 178 18.06 4.81 -1.09
C LEU A 178 18.70 3.52 -1.64
N LEU A 179 18.31 3.08 -2.84
CA LEU A 179 18.77 1.84 -3.47
C LEU A 179 19.85 2.04 -4.55
N PHE A 180 20.17 3.27 -4.95
CA PHE A 180 21.15 3.60 -5.99
C PHE A 180 21.71 5.02 -5.84
#